data_AF-A0A820NR21-F1
#
_entry.id   AF-A0A820NR21-F1
#
_cell.length_a   1.000
_cell.length_b   1.000
_cell.length_c   1.000
_cell.angle_alpha   90.00
_cell.angle_beta   90.00
_cell.angle_gamma   90.00
#
_symmetry.space_group_name_H-M   'P 1'
#
loop_
_entity.id
_entity.type
_entity.pdbx_description
1 polymer ?
#
loop_
_entity_poly.entity_id
_entity_poly.type
_entity_poly.pdbx_seq_one_letter_code
_entity_poly.pdbx_strand_id
1 'polypeptide(L)'
;YVGLITPFLGTYNLDPTETSNILCKIRFYLRYSTITLSTWFILLACIDRLFSTSNNINIRLWSSIYLTKRIIILAIIICLICPYTQVFYCYTISQRASCTYTNQTCKLLNDIILLICNSGLPPILMILINILTIRNVKSSNHIVGG
;
A
#
# COMPACT_ATOMS: atom_id res chain seq x y z
N TYR A 1 -9.33 9.89 -5.14
CA TYR A 1 -9.76 11.31 -5.05
C TYR A 1 -8.69 12.31 -4.59
N VAL A 2 -7.48 11.89 -4.15
CA VAL A 2 -6.39 12.82 -3.71
C VAL A 2 -5.49 13.31 -4.86
N GLY A 3 -5.76 12.92 -6.12
CA GLY A 3 -4.90 13.21 -7.28
C GLY A 3 -5.17 14.52 -8.04
N LEU A 4 -6.29 15.20 -7.77
CA LEU A 4 -6.75 16.37 -8.54
C LEU A 4 -6.59 17.71 -7.82
N ILE A 5 -6.49 17.72 -6.49
CA ILE A 5 -6.45 18.96 -5.70
C ILE A 5 -5.12 19.69 -5.91
N THR A 6 -4.04 18.94 -6.09
CA THR A 6 -2.71 19.50 -6.22
C THR A 6 -2.42 20.18 -7.56
N PRO A 7 -2.82 19.66 -8.74
CA PRO A 7 -2.70 20.44 -9.97
C PRO A 7 -3.59 21.68 -9.99
N PHE A 8 -4.73 21.68 -9.27
CA PHE A 8 -5.62 22.83 -9.16
C PHE A 8 -5.05 23.97 -8.30
N LEU A 9 -4.32 23.65 -7.23
CA LEU A 9 -3.68 24.66 -6.38
C LEU A 9 -2.40 25.23 -7.01
N GLY A 10 -1.66 24.41 -7.75
CA GLY A 10 -0.50 24.85 -8.54
C GLY A 10 -0.86 25.81 -9.68
N THR A 11 -2.10 25.80 -10.17
CA THR A 11 -2.56 26.75 -11.20
C THR A 11 -2.69 28.19 -10.66
N TYR A 12 -2.78 28.35 -9.33
CA TYR A 12 -2.95 29.65 -8.67
C TYR A 12 -1.68 30.13 -7.94
N ASN A 13 -0.50 29.51 -8.14
CA ASN A 13 0.77 29.83 -7.44
C ASN A 13 0.64 29.90 -5.89
N LEU A 14 -0.36 29.23 -5.35
CA LEU A 14 -0.75 29.26 -3.95
C LEU A 14 -0.46 27.91 -3.26
N ASP A 15 0.43 27.10 -3.85
CA ASP A 15 0.84 25.83 -3.27
C ASP A 15 1.89 26.08 -2.16
N PRO A 16 1.54 26.01 -0.86
CA PRO A 16 2.51 26.18 0.24
C PRO A 16 3.54 25.03 0.29
N THR A 17 3.35 24.01 -0.56
CA THR A 17 4.26 22.90 -0.76
C THR A 17 5.57 23.34 -1.43
N GLU A 18 5.53 24.45 -2.19
CA GLU A 18 6.69 25.01 -2.91
C GLU A 18 7.55 25.94 -2.05
N THR A 19 7.01 26.40 -0.92
CA THR A 19 7.67 27.34 -0.01
C THR A 19 8.17 26.69 1.28
N SER A 20 7.56 25.59 1.73
CA SER A 20 7.95 24.89 2.96
C SER A 20 8.47 23.47 2.72
N ASN A 21 9.75 23.24 3.05
CA ASN A 21 10.44 21.97 2.86
C ASN A 21 9.75 20.82 3.63
N ILE A 22 9.18 21.16 4.79
CA ILE A 22 8.47 20.21 5.66
C ILE A 22 7.15 19.78 5.01
N LEU A 23 6.36 20.72 4.49
CA LEU A 23 5.07 20.42 3.86
C LEU A 23 5.25 19.55 2.61
N CYS A 24 6.30 19.81 1.82
CA CYS A 24 6.62 18.93 0.70
C CYS A 24 6.84 17.48 1.15
N LYS A 25 7.75 17.26 2.10
CA LYS A 25 8.12 15.92 2.56
C LYS A 25 6.90 15.15 3.08
N ILE A 26 6.08 15.81 3.89
CA ILE A 26 4.85 15.22 4.44
C ILE A 26 3.88 14.82 3.33
N ARG A 27 3.69 15.66 2.32
CA ARG A 27 2.77 15.38 1.21
C ARG A 27 3.18 14.14 0.42
N PHE A 28 4.45 14.01 0.05
CA PHE A 28 4.94 12.81 -0.64
C PHE A 28 4.89 11.57 0.26
N TYR A 29 5.28 11.71 1.53
CA TYR A 29 5.21 10.62 2.51
C TYR A 29 3.77 10.08 2.65
N LEU A 30 2.78 10.96 2.84
CA LEU A 30 1.37 10.57 2.96
C LEU A 30 0.86 9.93 1.66
N ARG A 31 1.21 10.49 0.50
CA ARG A 31 0.80 9.93 -0.80
C ARG A 31 1.28 8.50 -0.98
N TYR A 32 2.58 8.26 -0.79
CA TYR A 32 3.14 6.92 -0.98
C TYR A 32 2.65 5.94 0.08
N SER A 33 2.60 6.36 1.34
CA SER A 33 2.10 5.53 2.43
C SER A 33 0.64 5.11 2.21
N THR A 34 -0.23 6.03 1.77
CA THR A 34 -1.65 5.73 1.54
C THR A 34 -1.87 4.74 0.39
N ILE A 35 -1.13 4.89 -0.71
CA ILE A 35 -1.20 3.98 -1.85
C ILE A 35 -0.80 2.58 -1.41
N THR A 36 0.34 2.46 -0.75
CA THR A 36 0.86 1.17 -0.26
C THR A 36 -0.10 0.55 0.75
N LEU A 37 -0.58 1.31 1.73
CA LEU A 37 -1.55 0.84 2.70
C LEU A 37 -2.81 0.25 2.03
N SER A 38 -3.32 0.95 1.01
CA SER A 38 -4.49 0.51 0.25
C SER A 38 -4.24 -0.83 -0.44
N THR A 39 -3.09 -0.97 -1.09
CA THR A 39 -2.71 -2.22 -1.78
C THR A 39 -2.56 -3.39 -0.81
N TRP A 40 -1.91 -3.17 0.34
CA TRP A 40 -1.75 -4.20 1.36
C TRP A 40 -3.06 -4.59 2.05
N PHE A 41 -3.98 -3.64 2.25
CA PHE A 41 -5.32 -3.96 2.76
C PHE A 41 -6.12 -4.83 1.80
N ILE A 42 -6.02 -4.58 0.49
CA ILE A 42 -6.68 -5.43 -0.50
C ILE A 42 -6.09 -6.86 -0.43
N LEU A 43 -4.76 -6.98 -0.33
CA LEU A 43 -4.11 -8.29 -0.17
C LEU A 43 -4.58 -9.02 1.11
N LEU A 44 -4.65 -8.32 2.25
CA LEU A 44 -5.16 -8.88 3.50
C LEU A 44 -6.62 -9.31 3.38
N ALA A 45 -7.47 -8.54 2.69
CA ALA A 45 -8.86 -8.92 2.44
C ALA A 45 -8.96 -10.20 1.57
N CYS A 46 -8.07 -10.36 0.58
CA CYS A 46 -7.99 -11.60 -0.19
C CYS A 46 -7.59 -12.80 0.68
N ILE A 47 -6.64 -12.62 1.61
CA ILE A 47 -6.21 -13.68 2.55
C ILE A 47 -7.35 -14.05 3.50
N ASP A 48 -8.04 -13.06 4.06
CA ASP A 48 -9.19 -13.29 4.94
C ASP A 48 -10.28 -14.11 4.22
N ARG A 49 -10.58 -13.75 2.97
CA ARG A 49 -11.52 -14.51 2.12
C ARG A 49 -11.05 -15.94 1.86
N LEU A 50 -9.75 -16.15 1.62
CA LEU A 50 -9.17 -17.50 1.46
C LEU A 50 -9.39 -18.36 2.71
N PHE A 51 -9.15 -17.79 3.90
CA PHE A 51 -9.34 -18.49 5.17
C PHE A 51 -10.81 -18.78 5.46
N SER A 52 -11.70 -17.83 5.20
CA SER A 52 -13.15 -18.03 5.33
C SER A 52 -13.70 -19.12 4.40
N THR A 53 -13.03 -19.36 3.26
CA THR A 53 -13.48 -20.35 2.27
C THR A 53 -12.79 -21.70 2.42
N SER A 54 -11.86 -21.85 3.37
CA SER A 54 -11.19 -23.12 3.61
C SER A 54 -12.12 -24.10 4.31
N ASN A 55 -12.13 -25.36 3.86
CA ASN A 55 -12.84 -26.45 4.54
C ASN A 55 -12.20 -26.86 5.87
N ASN A 56 -10.97 -26.42 6.14
CA ASN A 56 -10.29 -26.75 7.37
C ASN A 56 -10.72 -25.78 8.50
N ILE A 57 -11.35 -26.32 9.54
CA ILE A 57 -11.82 -25.57 10.71
C ILE A 57 -10.68 -24.78 11.35
N ASN A 58 -9.47 -25.36 11.41
CA ASN A 58 -8.31 -24.69 12.00
C ASN A 58 -7.87 -23.47 11.19
N ILE A 59 -8.00 -23.49 9.87
CA ILE A 59 -7.67 -22.35 9.00
C ILE A 59 -8.78 -21.30 9.07
N ARG A 60 -10.04 -21.73 9.13
CA ARG A 60 -11.20 -20.84 9.27
C ARG A 60 -11.15 -20.02 10.56
N LEU A 61 -10.61 -20.59 11.65
CA LEU A 61 -10.41 -19.88 12.93
C LEU A 61 -9.44 -18.68 12.80
N TRP A 62 -8.56 -18.64 11.80
CA TRP A 62 -7.67 -17.50 11.57
C TRP A 62 -8.39 -16.27 10.99
N SER A 63 -9.59 -16.43 10.43
CA SER A 63 -10.47 -15.31 10.03
C SER A 63 -11.23 -14.70 11.24
N SER A 64 -10.82 -15.03 12.47
CA SER A 64 -11.37 -14.41 13.66
C SER A 64 -11.08 -12.91 13.69
N ILE A 65 -12.13 -12.11 13.95
CA ILE A 65 -12.08 -10.64 13.92
C ILE A 65 -11.02 -10.03 14.84
N TYR A 66 -10.66 -10.73 15.93
CA TYR A 66 -9.61 -10.30 16.86
C TYR A 66 -8.21 -10.41 16.23
N LEU A 67 -7.94 -11.49 15.49
CA LEU A 67 -6.66 -11.69 14.82
C LEU A 67 -6.56 -10.74 13.61
N THR A 68 -7.64 -10.60 12.85
CA THR A 68 -7.71 -9.67 11.70
C THR A 68 -7.40 -8.24 12.13
N LYS A 69 -7.99 -7.75 13.24
CA LYS A 69 -7.67 -6.42 13.79
C LYS A 69 -6.19 -6.28 14.15
N ARG A 70 -5.59 -7.28 14.81
CA ARG A 70 -4.15 -7.25 15.15
C ARG A 70 -3.27 -7.20 13.91
N ILE A 71 -3.58 -8.01 12.90
CA ILE A 71 -2.83 -8.03 11.63
C ILE A 71 -2.94 -6.70 10.90
N ILE A 72 -4.13 -6.11 10.83
CA ILE A 72 -4.34 -4.79 10.21
C ILE A 72 -3.52 -3.71 10.91
N ILE A 73 -3.53 -3.67 12.26
CA ILE A 73 -2.74 -2.70 13.03
C ILE A 73 -1.24 -2.88 12.77
N LEU A 74 -0.75 -4.12 12.80
CA LEU A 74 0.65 -4.42 12.49
C LEU A 74 1.01 -4.01 11.05
N ALA A 75 0.13 -4.27 10.07
CA ALA A 75 0.35 -3.88 8.68
C ALA A 75 0.41 -2.35 8.52
N ILE A 76 -0.45 -1.60 9.22
CA ILE A 76 -0.40 -0.12 9.26
C ILE A 76 0.96 0.35 9.79
N ILE A 77 1.39 -0.18 10.93
CA ILE A 77 2.65 0.20 11.58
C ILE A 77 3.83 -0.10 10.64
N ILE A 78 3.88 -1.28 10.05
CA ILE A 78 4.96 -1.70 9.14
C ILE A 78 4.97 -0.84 7.87
N CYS A 79 3.81 -0.59 7.25
CA CYS A 79 3.71 0.20 6.02
C CYS A 79 4.03 1.68 6.23
N LEU A 80 3.75 2.25 7.41
CA LEU A 80 4.08 3.64 7.73
C LEU A 80 5.57 3.81 8.07
N ILE A 81 6.16 2.87 8.80
CA ILE A 81 7.53 3.02 9.33
C ILE A 81 8.59 2.58 8.32
N CYS A 82 8.37 1.49 7.58
CA CYS A 82 9.48 0.80 6.91
C CYS A 82 9.90 1.40 5.54
N PRO A 83 8.99 1.72 4.60
CA PRO A 83 9.40 2.01 3.22
C PRO A 83 9.64 3.50 2.88
N TYR A 84 9.03 4.44 3.62
CA TYR A 84 8.97 5.85 3.21
C TYR A 84 9.67 6.84 4.15
N THR A 85 10.36 6.37 5.18
CA THR A 85 11.18 7.24 6.05
C THR A 85 12.30 7.95 5.27
N GLN A 86 12.81 7.32 4.21
CA GLN A 86 13.76 7.93 3.27
C GLN A 86 13.25 9.23 2.61
N VAL A 87 11.92 9.42 2.49
CA VAL A 87 11.32 10.62 1.88
C VAL A 87 11.72 11.89 2.64
N PHE A 88 11.92 11.79 3.96
CA PHE A 88 12.33 12.93 4.79
C PHE A 88 13.76 13.42 4.50
N TYR A 89 14.62 12.54 3.99
CA TYR A 89 16.03 12.87 3.66
C TYR A 89 16.22 13.10 2.16
N CYS A 90 15.46 12.40 1.32
CA CYS A 90 15.66 12.42 -0.13
C CYS A 90 14.98 13.56 -0.86
N TYR A 91 13.96 14.21 -0.28
CA TYR A 91 13.26 15.34 -0.89
C TYR A 91 13.79 16.68 -0.41
N THR A 92 13.95 17.63 -1.34
CA THR A 92 14.31 19.01 -1.04
C THR A 92 13.59 19.97 -1.99
N ILE A 93 13.45 21.23 -1.59
CA ILE A 93 12.97 22.30 -2.47
C ILE A 93 14.13 22.68 -3.41
N SER A 94 13.88 22.60 -4.72
CA SER A 94 14.83 23.04 -5.73
C SER A 94 14.84 24.56 -5.86
N GLN A 95 15.86 25.10 -6.55
CA GLN A 95 15.96 26.54 -6.81
C GLN A 95 14.78 27.12 -7.62
N ARG A 96 13.97 26.27 -8.25
CA ARG A 96 12.75 26.66 -9.00
C ARG A 96 11.47 26.54 -8.17
N ALA A 97 11.58 26.50 -6.84
CA ALA A 97 10.47 26.29 -5.90
C ALA A 97 9.72 24.95 -6.05
N SER A 98 10.13 24.09 -7.00
CA SER A 98 9.53 22.76 -7.13
C SER A 98 10.21 21.78 -6.17
N CYS A 99 9.40 20.94 -5.53
CA CYS A 99 9.94 19.94 -4.63
C CYS A 99 10.36 18.67 -5.38
N THR A 100 11.65 18.36 -5.34
CA THR A 100 12.25 17.30 -6.14
C THR A 100 13.19 16.43 -5.31
N TYR A 101 13.65 15.33 -5.90
CA TYR A 101 14.69 14.51 -5.31
C TYR A 101 16.00 15.31 -5.25
N THR A 102 16.71 15.16 -4.13
CA THR A 102 18.02 15.79 -3.92
C THR A 102 19.08 15.16 -4.82
N ASN A 103 19.04 13.84 -4.98
CA ASN A 103 20.02 13.06 -5.73
C ASN A 103 19.35 12.04 -6.66
N GLN A 104 20.03 11.66 -7.74
CA GLN A 104 19.56 10.61 -8.66
C GLN A 104 19.46 9.24 -7.98
N THR A 105 20.35 8.95 -7.02
CA THR A 105 20.31 7.72 -6.21
C THR A 105 19.03 7.63 -5.38
N CYS A 106 18.59 8.74 -4.79
CA CYS A 106 17.34 8.82 -4.03
C CYS A 106 16.12 8.54 -4.93
N LYS A 107 16.14 9.03 -6.17
CA LYS A 107 15.10 8.75 -7.15
C LYS A 107 15.05 7.25 -7.47
N LEU A 108 16.19 6.65 -7.79
CA LEU A 108 16.28 5.22 -8.11
C LEU A 108 15.82 4.33 -6.94
N LEU A 109 16.24 4.65 -5.71
CA LEU A 109 15.80 3.93 -4.51
C LEU A 109 14.29 3.99 -4.33
N ASN A 110 13.69 5.18 -4.47
CA ASN A 110 12.24 5.34 -4.35
C ASN A 110 11.50 4.58 -5.45
N ASP A 111 11.97 4.65 -6.69
CA ASP A 111 11.35 3.95 -7.83
C ASP A 111 11.43 2.43 -7.64
N ILE A 112 12.56 1.89 -7.16
CA ILE A 112 12.72 0.45 -6.85
C ILE A 112 11.77 0.03 -5.73
N ILE A 113 11.70 0.79 -4.64
CA ILE A 113 10.83 0.47 -3.50
C ILE A 113 9.36 0.52 -3.91
N LEU A 114 8.97 1.50 -4.72
CA LEU A 114 7.61 1.60 -5.23
C LEU A 114 7.29 0.44 -6.18
N LEU A 115 8.21 0.08 -7.07
CA LEU A 115 8.05 -1.05 -7.98
C LEU A 115 7.84 -2.35 -7.20
N ILE A 116 8.69 -2.63 -6.21
CA ILE A 116 8.65 -3.90 -5.46
C ILE A 116 7.45 -3.93 -4.51
N CYS A 117 7.29 -2.92 -3.66
CA CYS A 117 6.32 -2.94 -2.57
C CYS A 117 4.88 -2.64 -3.02
N ASN A 118 4.69 -2.04 -4.20
CA ASN A 118 3.35 -1.68 -4.68
C ASN A 118 2.97 -2.41 -5.98
N SER A 119 3.87 -2.44 -6.98
CA SER A 119 3.54 -2.97 -8.31
C SER A 119 3.98 -4.42 -8.56
N GLY A 120 4.93 -4.94 -7.79
CA GLY A 120 5.49 -6.27 -7.97
C GLY A 120 4.87 -7.26 -7.00
N LEU A 121 5.25 -7.15 -5.73
CA LEU A 121 4.97 -8.17 -4.73
C LEU A 121 3.46 -8.31 -4.39
N PRO A 122 2.70 -7.21 -4.14
CA PRO A 122 1.29 -7.34 -3.81
C PRO A 122 0.42 -7.97 -4.91
N PRO A 123 0.46 -7.54 -6.20
CA PRO A 123 -0.41 -8.12 -7.21
C PRO A 123 -0.07 -9.58 -7.53
N ILE A 124 1.20 -9.97 -7.49
CA ILE A 124 1.60 -11.38 -7.66
C ILE A 124 0.96 -12.22 -6.54
N LEU A 125 1.08 -11.80 -5.29
CA LEU A 125 0.46 -12.50 -4.16
C LEU A 125 -1.07 -12.50 -4.28
N MET A 126 -1.69 -11.39 -4.66
CA MET A 126 -3.14 -11.31 -4.85
C MET A 126 -3.63 -12.32 -5.91
N ILE A 127 -2.94 -12.44 -7.04
CA ILE A 127 -3.30 -13.40 -8.09
C ILE A 127 -3.22 -14.83 -7.54
N LEU A 128 -2.13 -15.18 -6.86
CA LEU A 128 -1.94 -16.51 -6.28
C LEU A 128 -3.04 -16.84 -5.26
N ILE A 129 -3.34 -15.91 -4.34
CA ILE A 129 -4.38 -16.08 -3.31
C ILE A 129 -5.77 -16.22 -3.92
N ASN A 130 -6.10 -15.43 -4.95
CA ASN A 130 -7.39 -15.53 -5.62
C ASN A 130 -7.55 -16.87 -6.35
N ILE A 131 -6.50 -17.37 -7.01
CA ILE A 131 -6.52 -18.71 -7.64
C ILE A 131 -6.76 -19.79 -6.58
N LEU A 132 -6.05 -19.73 -5.45
CA LEU A 132 -6.24 -20.68 -4.33
C LEU A 132 -7.67 -20.62 -3.76
N THR A 133 -8.22 -19.41 -3.64
CA THR A 133 -9.60 -19.20 -3.16
C THR A 133 -10.60 -19.87 -4.09
N ILE A 134 -10.47 -19.69 -5.41
CA ILE A 134 -11.35 -20.32 -6.39
C ILE A 134 -11.26 -21.86 -6.33
N ARG A 135 -10.05 -22.41 -6.14
CA ARG A 135 -9.87 -23.87 -6.01
C ARG A 135 -10.56 -24.41 -4.76
N ASN A 136 -10.46 -23.72 -3.63
CA ASN A 136 -11.14 -24.11 -2.39
C ASN A 136 -12.67 -24.07 -2.52
N VAL A 137 -13.23 -23.02 -3.13
CA VAL A 137 -14.68 -22.93 -3.40
C VAL A 137 -15.16 -24.13 -4.22
N LYS A 138 -14.47 -24.42 -5.33
CA LYS A 138 -14.85 -25.53 -6.23
C LYS A 138 -14.80 -26.88 -5.50
N SER A 139 -13.75 -27.12 -4.70
CA SER A 139 -13.64 -28.35 -3.92
C SER A 139 -14.75 -28.47 -2.86
N SER A 140 -15.18 -27.37 -2.24
CA SER A 140 -16.29 -27.39 -1.28
C SER A 140 -17.63 -27.73 -1.95
N ASN A 141 -17.88 -27.20 -3.15
CA ASN A 141 -19.14 -27.47 -3.87
C ASN A 141 -19.26 -28.93 -4.34
N HIS A 142 -18.14 -29.59 -4.66
CA HIS A 142 -18.16 -31.02 -5.04
C HIS A 142 -18.47 -31.95 -3.86
N ILE A 143 -18.22 -31.54 -2.62
CA ILE A 143 -18.45 -32.37 -1.42
C ILE A 143 -19.92 -32.29 -0.96
N VAL A 144 -20.63 -31.19 -1.25
CA VAL A 144 -22.03 -31.00 -0.84
C VAL A 144 -23.03 -31.55 -1.87
N GLY A 145 -22.59 -31.88 -3.08
CA GLY A 145 -23.43 -32.33 -4.19
C GLY A 145 -23.38 -33.83 -4.51
N GLY A 146 -22.74 -34.66 -3.68
CA GLY A 146 -22.70 -36.13 -3.80
C GLY A 146 -23.25 -36.79 -2.56
#